data_AF-A0A0L8HAA3-F1
#
_entry.id   AF-A0A0L8HAA3-F1
#
_cell.length_a   1.000
_cell.length_b   1.000
_cell.length_c   1.000
_cell.angle_alpha   90.00
_cell.angle_beta   90.00
_cell.angle_gamma   90.00
#
_symmetry.space_group_name_H-M   'P 1'
#
loop_
_entity.id
_entity.type
_entity.pdbx_description
1 polymer ?
#
loop_
_entity_poly.entity_id
_entity_poly.type
_entity_poly.pdbx_seq_one_letter_code
_entity_poly.pdbx_strand_id
1 'polypeptide(L)'
;MPIRRLSATRCENMAIIEGPLSKWTNVMKGWQYRWFVLDEHSGLLSYYTSKDKMMRGDRRRCVRLKGAIIGIDDEDDSTFTITANQKTFHFQARDADEREKWIKSLENTILRHTHFVKVRR
;
A
#
# COMPACT_ATOMS: atom_id res chain seq x y z
N MET A 1 -41.29 5.37 4.58
CA MET A 1 -40.20 4.70 3.84
C MET A 1 -39.50 5.73 2.96
N PRO A 2 -38.22 6.06 3.23
CA PRO A 2 -37.28 6.25 2.13
C PRO A 2 -35.97 5.48 2.36
N ILE A 3 -35.70 4.59 1.40
CA ILE A 3 -34.45 4.27 0.71
C ILE A 3 -33.13 4.63 1.45
N ARG A 4 -32.49 3.55 1.90
CA ARG A 4 -31.09 3.36 2.33
C ARG A 4 -30.10 4.40 1.79
N ARG A 5 -29.62 5.30 2.66
CA ARG A 5 -28.21 5.71 2.62
C ARG A 5 -27.42 4.67 3.40
N LEU A 6 -26.75 3.77 2.69
CA LEU A 6 -25.62 3.06 3.27
C LEU A 6 -24.56 4.13 3.55
N SER A 7 -24.54 4.61 4.80
CA SER A 7 -23.41 5.32 5.37
C SER A 7 -22.17 4.55 4.99
N ALA A 8 -21.23 5.23 4.34
CA ALA A 8 -19.88 4.76 4.10
C ALA A 8 -19.45 3.98 5.34
N THR A 9 -19.27 2.66 5.17
CA THR A 9 -18.64 1.85 6.20
C THR A 9 -17.31 2.50 6.43
N ARG A 10 -17.25 3.26 7.52
CA ARG A 10 -16.03 3.67 8.19
C ARG A 10 -15.15 2.43 8.12
N CYS A 11 -14.04 2.50 7.41
CA CYS A 11 -13.00 1.47 7.49
C CYS A 11 -12.45 1.53 8.91
N GLU A 12 -13.27 1.12 9.88
CA GLU A 12 -12.94 1.11 11.29
C GLU A 12 -11.99 -0.08 11.47
N ASN A 13 -10.70 0.26 11.52
CA ASN A 13 -9.65 -0.49 12.20
C ASN A 13 -9.28 -1.87 11.62
N MET A 14 -8.97 -1.96 10.32
CA MET A 14 -8.20 -3.09 9.78
C MET A 14 -6.94 -2.69 9.01
N ALA A 15 -6.67 -1.39 8.84
CA ALA A 15 -5.39 -0.94 8.35
C ALA A 15 -4.34 -1.08 9.46
N ILE A 16 -3.29 -1.86 9.20
CA ILE A 16 -2.24 -2.12 10.20
C ILE A 16 -1.15 -1.05 10.11
N ILE A 17 -0.93 -0.51 8.91
CA ILE A 17 -0.03 0.63 8.70
C ILE A 17 -0.62 1.61 7.70
N GLU A 18 -0.57 2.88 8.07
CA GLU A 18 -0.85 4.01 7.18
C GLU A 18 0.20 5.09 7.39
N GLY A 19 0.47 5.87 6.34
CA GLY A 19 1.48 6.92 6.43
C GLY A 19 1.84 7.54 5.08
N PRO A 20 2.62 8.62 5.11
CA PRO A 20 3.12 9.25 3.90
C PRO A 20 4.26 8.40 3.31
N LEU A 21 4.26 8.23 1.99
CA LEU A 21 5.44 7.79 1.24
C LEU A 21 5.57 8.65 -0.01
N SER A 22 6.81 8.88 -0.44
CA SER A 22 7.10 9.45 -1.74
C SER A 22 7.00 8.34 -2.78
N LYS A 23 6.19 8.55 -3.82
CA LYS A 23 6.02 7.61 -4.92
C LYS A 23 6.52 8.22 -6.22
N TRP A 24 7.40 7.51 -6.92
CA TRP A 24 7.80 7.93 -8.26
C TRP A 24 6.61 7.86 -9.24
N THR A 25 6.41 8.93 -10.00
CA THR A 25 5.27 9.04 -10.93
C THR A 25 5.68 8.94 -12.39
N ASN A 26 6.51 9.87 -12.87
CA ASN A 26 7.15 9.86 -14.18
C ASN A 26 8.31 10.87 -14.18
N VAL A 27 9.11 10.91 -15.25
CA VAL A 27 10.25 11.83 -15.39
C VAL A 27 9.85 13.30 -15.22
N MET A 28 8.65 13.69 -15.68
CA MET A 28 8.18 15.08 -15.61
C MET A 28 7.73 15.51 -14.20
N LYS A 29 7.15 14.60 -13.41
CA LYS A 29 6.57 14.91 -12.08
C LYS A 29 7.43 14.41 -10.92
N GLY A 30 8.38 13.52 -11.19
CA GLY A 30 9.29 12.94 -10.23
C GLY A 30 8.61 12.22 -9.06
N TRP A 31 9.22 12.36 -7.89
CA TRP A 31 8.72 11.89 -6.60
C TRP A 31 7.54 12.73 -6.12
N GLN A 32 6.51 12.06 -5.62
CA GLN A 32 5.29 12.71 -5.19
C GLN A 32 4.80 12.11 -3.88
N TYR A 33 4.59 12.95 -2.87
CA TYR A 33 3.99 12.53 -1.60
C TYR A 33 2.59 11.99 -1.80
N ARG A 34 2.32 10.79 -1.28
CA ARG A 34 1.00 10.16 -1.28
C ARG A 34 0.78 9.52 0.08
N TRP A 35 -0.49 9.50 0.50
CA TRP A 35 -0.87 8.80 1.72
C TRP A 35 -1.20 7.36 1.39
N PHE A 36 -0.49 6.42 2.01
CA PHE A 36 -0.68 4.99 1.81
C PHE A 36 -1.39 4.37 3.01
N VAL A 37 -2.17 3.35 2.72
CA VAL A 37 -2.89 2.55 3.70
C VAL A 37 -2.76 1.09 3.29
N LEU A 38 -2.14 0.29 4.14
CA LEU A 38 -2.04 -1.15 3.99
C LEU A 38 -3.08 -1.85 4.86
N ASP A 39 -3.95 -2.61 4.21
CA ASP A 39 -4.86 -3.54 4.85
C ASP A 39 -4.26 -4.94 4.75
N GLU A 40 -3.62 -5.40 5.84
CA GLU A 40 -2.98 -6.72 5.88
C GLU A 40 -4.01 -7.86 5.88
N HIS A 41 -5.25 -7.59 6.31
CA HIS A 41 -6.30 -8.61 6.37
C HIS A 41 -6.81 -8.94 4.97
N SER A 42 -7.03 -7.93 4.12
CA SER A 42 -7.45 -8.12 2.73
C SER A 42 -6.30 -8.25 1.73
N GLY A 43 -5.06 -7.92 2.13
CA GLY A 43 -3.88 -7.99 1.28
C GLY A 43 -3.85 -6.87 0.24
N LEU A 44 -4.37 -5.69 0.61
CA LEU A 44 -4.57 -4.56 -0.29
C LEU A 44 -3.75 -3.35 0.17
N LEU A 45 -2.94 -2.81 -0.74
CA LEU A 45 -2.26 -1.53 -0.59
C LEU A 45 -3.03 -0.44 -1.34
N SER A 46 -3.59 0.52 -0.62
CA SER A 46 -4.31 1.66 -1.18
C SER A 46 -3.50 2.94 -1.05
N TYR A 47 -3.65 3.86 -2.00
CA TYR A 47 -3.08 5.19 -1.86
C TYR A 47 -4.03 6.31 -2.28
N TYR A 48 -3.78 7.47 -1.69
CA TYR A 48 -4.55 8.71 -1.81
C TYR A 48 -3.60 9.85 -2.14
N THR A 49 -4.12 10.92 -2.76
CA THR A 49 -3.28 12.09 -3.07
C THR A 49 -2.88 12.86 -1.81
N SER A 50 -3.64 12.75 -0.71
CA SER A 50 -3.34 13.32 0.60
C SER A 50 -4.10 12.60 1.71
N LYS A 51 -3.78 12.88 2.97
CA LYS A 51 -4.52 12.38 4.15
C LYS A 51 -5.97 12.87 4.17
N ASP A 52 -6.23 14.13 3.79
CA ASP A 52 -7.60 14.66 3.71
C ASP A 52 -8.46 13.90 2.70
N LYS A 53 -7.86 13.52 1.57
CA LYS A 53 -8.53 12.72 0.54
C LYS A 53 -8.83 11.31 1.04
N MET A 54 -7.93 10.72 1.83
CA MET A 54 -8.20 9.48 2.54
C MET A 54 -9.38 9.62 3.51
N MET A 55 -9.40 10.65 4.35
CA MET A 55 -10.50 10.90 5.30
C MET A 55 -11.85 11.08 4.62
N ARG A 56 -11.87 11.61 3.39
CA ARG A 56 -13.07 11.74 2.55
C ARG A 56 -13.41 10.48 1.75
N GLY A 57 -12.59 9.42 1.84
CA GLY A 57 -12.77 8.18 1.10
C GLY A 57 -12.43 8.25 -0.40
N ASP A 58 -11.76 9.31 -0.85
CA ASP A 58 -11.43 9.56 -2.27
C ASP A 58 -10.17 8.78 -2.69
N ARG A 59 -10.32 7.45 -2.77
CA ARG A 59 -9.24 6.50 -3.06
C ARG A 59 -8.74 6.60 -4.49
N ARG A 60 -7.44 6.88 -4.65
CA ARG A 60 -6.84 7.02 -5.99
C ARG A 60 -6.56 5.68 -6.66
N ARG A 61 -6.01 4.71 -5.91
CA ARG A 61 -5.77 3.35 -6.39
C ARG A 61 -5.78 2.36 -5.22
N CYS A 62 -6.15 1.13 -5.54
CA CYS A 62 -5.96 -0.05 -4.70
C CYS A 62 -5.15 -1.09 -5.48
N VAL A 63 -4.13 -1.67 -4.85
CA VAL A 63 -3.22 -2.66 -5.42
C VAL A 63 -3.30 -3.92 -4.57
N ARG A 64 -3.51 -5.07 -5.22
CA ARG A 64 -3.50 -6.38 -4.54
C ARG A 64 -2.07 -6.87 -4.42
N LEU A 65 -1.66 -7.24 -3.22
CA LEU A 65 -0.29 -7.66 -2.90
C LEU A 65 -0.07 -9.17 -3.03
N LYS A 66 -1.11 -9.95 -3.33
CA LYS A 66 -0.96 -11.39 -3.57
C LYS A 66 0.04 -11.62 -4.73
N GLY A 67 1.16 -12.26 -4.43
CA GLY A 67 2.23 -12.54 -5.39
C GLY A 67 3.05 -11.31 -5.77
N ALA A 68 2.95 -10.21 -5.01
CA ALA A 68 3.83 -9.08 -5.19
C ALA A 68 5.24 -9.41 -4.69
N ILE A 69 6.24 -8.73 -5.25
CA ILE A 69 7.65 -8.88 -4.89
C ILE A 69 8.15 -7.52 -4.40
N ILE A 70 8.87 -7.51 -3.28
CA ILE A 70 9.54 -6.32 -2.77
C ILE A 70 10.99 -6.34 -3.24
N GLY A 71 11.47 -5.22 -3.77
CA GLY A 71 12.87 -5.02 -4.10
C GLY A 71 13.48 -3.98 -3.16
N ILE A 72 14.61 -4.32 -2.55
CA ILE A 72 15.40 -3.47 -1.68
C ILE A 72 16.73 -3.22 -2.40
N ASP A 73 17.23 -1.99 -2.27
CA ASP A 73 18.55 -1.60 -2.77
C ASP A 73 19.44 -1.28 -1.56
N ASP A 74 20.67 -1.81 -1.57
CA ASP A 74 21.64 -1.63 -0.47
C ASP A 74 22.34 -0.25 -0.54
N GLU A 75 22.18 0.50 -1.63
CA GLU A 75 22.80 1.82 -1.81
C GLU A 75 21.99 2.98 -1.19
N ASP A 76 20.67 2.83 -1.03
CA ASP A 76 19.78 3.88 -0.51
C ASP A 76 18.88 3.36 0.61
N ASP A 77 19.21 3.78 1.83
CA ASP A 77 18.52 3.36 3.04
C ASP A 77 17.08 3.86 3.20
N SER A 78 16.58 4.65 2.26
CA SER A 78 15.22 5.20 2.30
C SER A 78 14.30 4.66 1.20
N THR A 79 14.83 3.96 0.19
CA THR A 79 14.04 3.54 -0.98
C THR A 79 13.72 2.05 -0.99
N PHE A 80 12.61 1.71 -1.65
CA PHE A 80 12.21 0.34 -1.91
C PHE A 80 11.24 0.29 -3.11
N THR A 81 11.03 -0.90 -3.66
CA THR A 81 10.09 -1.11 -4.76
C THR A 81 9.09 -2.20 -4.44
N ILE A 82 7.89 -2.09 -5.03
CA ILE A 82 6.90 -3.17 -5.05
C ILE A 82 6.56 -3.47 -6.50
N THR A 83 6.75 -4.73 -6.90
CA THR A 83 6.31 -5.24 -8.20
C THR A 83 5.04 -6.06 -8.01
N ALA A 84 3.92 -5.59 -8.54
CA ALA A 84 2.63 -6.27 -8.48
C ALA A 84 1.92 -6.19 -9.83
N ASN A 85 1.31 -7.29 -10.29
CA ASN A 85 0.64 -7.38 -11.60
C ASN A 85 1.52 -6.82 -12.75
N GLN A 86 2.78 -7.27 -12.83
CA GLN A 86 3.77 -6.84 -13.84
C GLN A 86 4.09 -5.33 -13.83
N LYS A 87 3.74 -4.62 -12.76
CA LYS A 87 4.03 -3.20 -12.60
C LYS A 87 4.88 -2.97 -11.36
N THR A 88 6.01 -2.30 -11.56
CA THR A 88 6.90 -1.86 -10.49
C THR A 88 6.54 -0.46 -10.03
N PHE A 89 6.46 -0.28 -8.73
CA PHE A 89 6.24 0.99 -8.06
C PHE A 89 7.46 1.30 -7.20
N HIS A 90 8.05 2.48 -7.38
CA HIS A 90 9.16 2.96 -6.56
C HIS A 90 8.64 3.84 -5.44
N PHE A 91 9.16 3.59 -4.25
CA PHE A 91 8.82 4.29 -3.02
C PHE A 91 10.07 4.81 -2.33
N GLN A 92 9.89 5.91 -1.62
CA GLN A 92 10.89 6.48 -0.74
C GLN A 92 10.19 6.84 0.58
N ALA A 93 10.71 6.29 1.68
CA ALA A 93 10.36 6.63 3.04
C ALA A 93 11.13 7.86 3.51
N ARG A 94 10.80 8.40 4.68
CA ARG A 94 11.51 9.54 5.27
C ARG A 94 12.91 9.17 5.76
N ASP A 95 13.05 7.96 6.28
CA ASP A 95 14.24 7.44 6.92
C ASP A 95 14.24 5.89 6.86
N ALA A 96 15.35 5.30 7.30
CA ALA A 96 15.57 3.86 7.29
C ALA A 96 14.58 3.09 8.19
N ASP A 97 14.22 3.66 9.34
CA ASP A 97 13.29 3.04 10.29
C ASP A 97 11.87 2.97 9.71
N GLU A 98 11.41 4.06 9.07
CA GLU A 98 10.12 4.08 8.37
C GLU A 98 10.13 3.12 7.18
N ARG A 99 11.23 3.05 6.42
CA ARG A 99 11.41 2.07 5.34
C ARG A 99 11.24 0.65 5.85
N GLU A 100 12.00 0.27 6.88
CA GLU A 100 11.99 -1.09 7.43
C GLU A 100 10.59 -1.46 7.95
N LYS A 101 9.92 -0.52 8.64
CA LYS A 101 8.54 -0.72 9.11
C LYS A 101 7.58 -1.03 7.96
N TRP A 102 7.66 -0.27 6.86
CA TRP A 102 6.84 -0.53 5.67
C TRP A 102 7.16 -1.86 5.02
N ILE A 103 8.45 -2.16 4.80
CA ILE A 103 8.90 -3.43 4.21
C ILE A 103 8.37 -4.60 5.02
N LYS A 104 8.62 -4.63 6.32
CA LYS A 104 8.20 -5.72 7.21
C LYS A 104 6.70 -6.00 7.15
N SER A 105 5.87 -4.95 7.21
CA SER A 105 4.41 -5.09 7.11
C SER A 105 3.97 -5.58 5.73
N LEU A 106 4.59 -5.09 4.66
CA LEU A 106 4.30 -5.52 3.28
C LEU A 106 4.70 -6.97 3.06
N GLU A 107 5.89 -7.40 3.49
CA GLU A 107 6.37 -8.79 3.39
C GLU A 107 5.43 -9.74 4.13
N ASN A 108 5.11 -9.43 5.39
CA ASN A 108 4.17 -10.22 6.18
C ASN A 108 2.81 -10.36 5.50
N THR A 109 2.32 -9.28 4.88
CA THR A 109 1.07 -9.28 4.13
C THR A 109 1.15 -10.15 2.88
N ILE A 110 2.19 -9.97 2.07
CA ILE A 110 2.41 -10.75 0.85
C ILE A 110 2.46 -12.23 1.21
N LEU A 111 3.31 -12.60 2.18
CA LEU A 111 3.49 -13.96 2.68
C LEU A 111 2.15 -14.58 3.10
N ARG A 112 1.39 -13.86 3.95
CA ARG A 112 0.07 -14.30 4.41
C ARG A 112 -0.85 -14.62 3.24
N HIS A 113 -0.85 -13.80 2.18
CA HIS A 113 -1.79 -13.92 1.06
C HIS A 113 -1.29 -14.79 -0.11
N THR A 114 0.00 -15.07 -0.20
CA THR A 114 0.58 -16.01 -1.18
C THR A 114 0.42 -17.46 -0.74
N HIS A 115 0.57 -17.76 0.56
CA HIS A 115 0.48 -19.13 1.07
C HIS A 115 -0.93 -19.75 1.08
N PHE A 116 -2.00 -18.97 0.83
CA PHE A 116 -3.36 -19.51 0.65
C PHE A 116 -3.63 -20.08 -0.76
N VAL A 117 -2.62 -20.57 -1.47
CA VAL A 117 -2.86 -21.48 -2.60
C VAL A 117 -3.21 -22.84 -2.00
N LYS A 118 -4.51 -23.05 -1.76
CA LYS A 118 -5.09 -24.35 -1.44
C LYS A 118 -4.63 -25.32 -2.53
N VAL A 119 -3.69 -26.21 -2.22
CA VAL A 119 -3.41 -27.40 -3.03
C VAL A 119 -4.72 -28.16 -3.07
N ARG A 120 -5.46 -28.03 -4.17
CA ARG A 120 -6.55 -28.94 -4.49
C ARG A 120 -5.87 -30.24 -4.91
N ARG A 121 -5.84 -31.21 -4.00
CA ARG A 121 -5.77 -32.63 -4.38
C ARG A 121 -7.01 -32.98 -5.19
#